data_AF-A0A0Q7BUG9-F1
#
_entry.id   AF-A0A0Q7BUG9-F1
#
_cell.length_a   1.000
_cell.length_b   1.000
_cell.length_c   1.000
_cell.angle_alpha   90.00
_cell.angle_beta   90.00
_cell.angle_gamma   90.00
#
_symmetry.space_group_name_H-M   'P 1'
#
loop_
_entity.id
_entity.type
_entity.pdbx_description
1 polymer ?
#
loop_
_entity_poly.entity_id
_entity_poly.type
_entity_poly.pdbx_seq_one_letter_code
_entity_poly.pdbx_strand_id
1 'polypeptide(L)'
;MPVGIVGGATRSHPLARLALKIMGVTSARELGEIVAAVGLAQNMAALRVLATEGAQRGHMALHARNIALGVGATGDEVDQIAKQMAGERDVRSDRALALLEELRDRPHQSKETK
;
A
#
# COMPACT_ATOMS: atom_id res chain seq x y z
N MET A 1 -5.39 -31.20 4.88
CA MET A 1 -5.00 -30.46 3.66
C MET A 1 -4.30 -31.43 2.71
N PRO A 2 -4.82 -31.71 1.51
CA PRO A 2 -4.23 -32.68 0.60
C PRO A 2 -2.98 -32.09 -0.07
N VAL A 3 -1.82 -32.45 0.44
CA VAL A 3 -0.50 -32.12 -0.12
C VAL A 3 0.38 -33.38 -0.10
N GLY A 4 1.44 -33.40 -0.90
CA GLY A 4 2.35 -34.53 -0.99
C GLY A 4 3.80 -34.10 -1.04
N ILE A 5 4.68 -34.86 -0.37
CA ILE A 5 6.14 -34.68 -0.41
C ILE A 5 6.83 -35.69 -1.34
N VAL A 6 6.05 -36.57 -1.98
CA VAL A 6 6.50 -37.58 -2.94
C VAL A 6 5.62 -37.58 -4.19
N GLY A 7 6.21 -37.92 -5.33
CA GLY A 7 5.50 -38.09 -6.60
C GLY A 7 5.22 -36.78 -7.36
N GLY A 8 4.69 -36.88 -8.57
CA GLY A 8 4.33 -35.73 -9.41
C GLY A 8 5.42 -34.66 -9.52
N ALA A 9 5.00 -33.38 -9.52
CA ALA A 9 5.89 -32.23 -9.62
C ALA A 9 6.84 -32.08 -8.42
N THR A 10 6.47 -32.58 -7.23
CA THR A 10 7.33 -32.49 -6.05
C THR A 10 8.55 -33.41 -6.14
N ARG A 11 8.52 -34.42 -7.04
CA ARG A 11 9.68 -35.23 -7.44
C ARG A 11 10.32 -34.81 -8.76
N SER A 12 9.56 -34.37 -9.76
CA SER A 12 10.10 -34.08 -11.10
C SER A 12 10.65 -32.66 -11.25
N HIS A 13 10.13 -31.67 -10.51
CA HIS A 13 10.52 -30.27 -10.65
C HIS A 13 11.72 -29.93 -9.73
N PRO A 14 12.86 -29.43 -10.26
CA PRO A 14 14.05 -29.15 -9.46
C PRO A 14 13.81 -28.17 -8.31
N LEU A 15 13.08 -27.07 -8.56
CA LEU A 15 12.76 -26.08 -7.51
C LEU A 15 11.80 -26.61 -6.44
N ALA A 16 10.87 -27.51 -6.79
CA ALA A 16 9.95 -28.07 -5.80
C ALA A 16 10.71 -29.00 -4.83
N ARG A 17 11.63 -29.82 -5.36
CA ARG A 17 12.54 -30.63 -4.54
C ARG A 17 13.43 -29.77 -3.64
N LEU A 18 13.97 -28.68 -4.18
CA LEU A 18 14.79 -27.75 -3.41
C LEU A 18 13.99 -27.10 -2.28
N ALA A 19 12.77 -26.64 -2.57
CA ALA A 19 11.89 -26.06 -1.56
C ALA A 19 11.58 -27.05 -0.42
N LEU A 20 11.23 -28.30 -0.75
CA LEU A 20 11.03 -29.35 0.26
C LEU A 20 12.30 -29.61 1.09
N LYS A 21 13.47 -29.62 0.45
CA LYS A 21 14.76 -29.78 1.14
C LYS A 21 15.07 -28.62 2.08
N ILE A 22 14.78 -27.38 1.68
CA ILE A 22 14.95 -26.18 2.52
C ILE A 22 14.02 -26.26 3.74
N MET A 23 12.77 -26.67 3.54
CA MET A 23 11.79 -26.77 4.63
C MET A 23 12.09 -27.94 5.59
N GLY A 24 12.85 -28.95 5.16
CA GLY A 24 13.26 -30.07 6.01
C GLY A 24 12.11 -31.01 6.43
N VAL A 25 10.96 -30.91 5.76
CA VAL A 25 9.76 -31.68 6.13
C VAL A 25 9.94 -33.17 5.87
N THR A 26 9.51 -33.98 6.81
CA THR A 26 9.64 -35.45 6.79
C THR A 26 8.34 -36.14 6.44
N SER A 27 7.20 -35.45 6.54
CA SER A 27 5.89 -35.99 6.21
C SER A 27 4.99 -35.00 5.46
N ALA A 28 4.04 -35.52 4.69
CA ALA A 28 3.01 -34.71 4.05
C ALA A 28 2.10 -34.01 5.08
N ARG A 29 1.93 -34.60 6.26
CA ARG A 29 1.18 -34.00 7.37
C ARG A 29 1.87 -32.74 7.86
N GLU A 30 3.17 -32.80 8.12
CA GLU A 30 3.99 -31.66 8.55
C GLU A 30 3.94 -30.52 7.52
N LEU A 31 4.06 -30.84 6.22
CA LEU A 31 3.86 -29.86 5.16
C LEU A 31 2.47 -29.23 5.21
N GLY A 32 1.43 -30.04 5.44
CA GLY A 32 0.06 -29.55 5.57
C GLY A 32 -0.16 -28.60 6.75
N GLU A 33 0.49 -28.89 7.89
CA GLU A 33 0.47 -28.05 9.09
C GLU A 33 1.18 -26.72 8.84
N ILE A 34 2.35 -26.74 8.19
CA ILE A 34 3.07 -25.52 7.78
C ILE A 34 2.24 -24.67 6.83
N VAL A 35 1.64 -25.28 5.79
CA VAL A 35 0.80 -24.54 4.83
C VAL A 35 -0.40 -23.89 5.54
N ALA A 36 -1.02 -24.58 6.51
CA ALA A 36 -2.11 -24.01 7.30
C ALA A 36 -1.64 -22.82 8.16
N ALA A 37 -0.51 -22.97 8.85
CA ALA A 37 0.08 -21.92 9.67
C ALA A 37 0.46 -20.68 8.86
N VAL A 38 1.09 -20.87 7.69
CA VAL A 38 1.41 -19.78 6.75
C VAL A 38 0.14 -19.09 6.26
N GLY A 39 -0.91 -19.84 5.93
CA GLY A 39 -2.21 -19.27 5.55
C GLY A 39 -2.82 -18.40 6.64
N LEU A 40 -2.77 -18.85 7.90
CA LEU A 40 -3.22 -18.06 9.05
C LEU A 40 -2.36 -16.81 9.27
N ALA A 41 -1.03 -16.94 9.18
CA ALA A 41 -0.13 -15.80 9.30
C ALA A 41 -0.37 -14.75 8.22
N GLN A 42 -0.58 -15.19 6.97
CA GLN A 42 -0.91 -14.32 5.85
C GLN A 42 -2.28 -13.64 6.04
N ASN A 43 -3.29 -14.38 6.49
CA ASN A 43 -4.61 -13.82 6.80
C ASN A 43 -4.53 -12.76 7.91
N MET A 44 -3.82 -13.06 9.00
CA MET A 44 -3.60 -12.13 10.10
C MET A 44 -2.86 -10.87 9.64
N ALA A 45 -1.81 -11.00 8.83
CA ALA A 45 -1.08 -9.86 8.28
C ALA A 45 -1.97 -8.98 7.39
N ALA A 46 -2.81 -9.59 6.54
CA ALA A 46 -3.75 -8.87 5.69
C ALA A 46 -4.78 -8.10 6.51
N LEU A 47 -5.41 -8.75 7.49
CA LEU A 47 -6.35 -8.10 8.41
C LEU A 47 -5.68 -6.96 9.18
N ARG A 48 -4.46 -7.18 9.68
CA ARG A 48 -3.69 -6.14 10.37
C ARG A 48 -3.45 -4.93 9.48
N VAL A 49 -3.01 -5.12 8.23
CA VAL A 49 -2.79 -4.00 7.31
C VAL A 49 -4.08 -3.23 7.04
N LEU A 50 -5.19 -3.95 6.80
CA LEU A 50 -6.50 -3.33 6.57
C LEU A 50 -7.02 -2.56 7.79
N ALA A 51 -6.78 -3.07 9.00
CA ALA A 51 -7.21 -2.46 10.25
C ALA A 51 -6.26 -1.36 10.77
N THR A 52 -5.01 -1.29 10.28
CA THR A 52 -4.06 -0.29 10.74
C THR A 52 -4.19 1.04 10.02
N GLU A 53 -4.22 2.12 10.79
CA GLU A 53 -4.27 3.49 10.25
C GLU A 53 -3.06 3.87 9.40
N GLY A 54 -1.88 3.28 9.66
CA GLY A 54 -0.65 3.66 8.95
C GLY A 54 -0.75 3.48 7.43
N ALA A 55 -1.31 2.34 6.98
CA ALA A 55 -1.53 2.07 5.57
C ALA A 55 -2.61 3.00 4.99
N GLN A 56 -3.70 3.22 5.72
CA GLN A 56 -4.77 4.13 5.31
C GLN A 56 -4.30 5.58 5.20
N ARG A 57 -3.50 6.08 6.16
CA ARG A 57 -2.92 7.42 6.13
C ARG A 57 -2.01 7.61 4.92
N GLY A 58 -1.16 6.63 4.61
CA GLY A 58 -0.34 6.66 3.41
C GLY A 58 -1.17 6.70 2.12
N HIS A 59 -2.20 5.87 2.03
CA HIS A 59 -3.12 5.85 0.89
C HIS A 59 -3.88 7.17 0.73
N MET A 60 -4.41 7.73 1.82
CA MET A 60 -5.14 9.01 1.79
C MET A 60 -4.24 10.19 1.45
N ALA A 61 -2.98 10.20 1.89
CA ALA A 61 -2.01 11.21 1.49
C ALA A 61 -1.74 11.17 -0.02
N LEU A 62 -1.55 9.97 -0.59
CA LEU A 62 -1.41 9.81 -2.03
C LEU A 62 -2.69 10.19 -2.78
N HIS A 63 -3.85 9.82 -2.25
CA HIS A 63 -5.15 10.15 -2.82
C HIS A 63 -5.38 11.66 -2.89
N ALA A 64 -5.08 12.40 -1.82
CA ALA A 64 -5.16 13.86 -1.81
C ALA A 64 -4.23 14.51 -2.86
N ARG A 65 -3.00 14.00 -3.01
CA ARG A 65 -2.08 14.47 -4.07
C ARG A 65 -2.63 14.17 -5.47
N ASN A 66 -3.22 13.00 -5.68
CA ASN A 66 -3.81 12.63 -6.97
C ASN A 66 -5.01 13.52 -7.31
N ILE A 67 -5.83 13.90 -6.34
CA ILE A 67 -6.93 14.85 -6.55
C ILE A 67 -6.38 16.24 -6.93
N ALA A 68 -5.35 16.72 -6.22
CA ALA A 68 -4.71 18.00 -6.55
C ALA A 68 -4.12 17.99 -7.98
N LEU A 69 -3.43 16.90 -8.36
CA LEU A 69 -2.95 16.70 -9.73
C LEU A 69 -4.11 16.68 -10.75
N GLY A 70 -5.22 16.04 -10.41
CA GLY A 70 -6.39 15.90 -11.28
C GLY A 70 -7.07 17.24 -11.63
N VAL A 71 -6.96 18.25 -10.76
CA VAL A 71 -7.44 19.62 -11.04
C VAL A 71 -6.38 20.51 -11.71
N GLY A 72 -5.20 19.96 -12.03
CA GLY A 72 -4.14 20.69 -12.73
C GLY A 72 -3.15 21.43 -11.84
N ALA A 73 -3.05 21.07 -10.56
CA ALA A 73 -1.97 21.54 -9.69
C ALA A 73 -0.62 20.96 -10.13
N THR A 74 0.45 21.74 -10.02
CA THR A 74 1.80 21.37 -10.47
C THR A 74 2.87 21.75 -9.45
N GLY A 75 3.99 21.02 -9.44
CA GLY A 75 5.12 21.31 -8.54
C GLY A 75 4.70 21.40 -7.07
N ASP A 76 5.05 22.54 -6.45
CA ASP A 76 4.78 22.80 -5.02
C ASP A 76 3.28 23.00 -4.72
N GLU A 77 2.44 23.32 -5.71
CA GLU A 77 0.99 23.49 -5.54
C GLU A 77 0.35 22.19 -5.05
N VAL A 78 0.83 21.04 -5.55
CA VAL A 78 0.28 19.71 -5.23
C VAL A 78 0.36 19.42 -3.74
N ASP A 79 1.54 19.64 -3.14
CA ASP A 79 1.77 19.33 -1.74
C ASP A 79 1.09 20.35 -0.81
N GLN A 80 0.97 21.62 -1.24
CA GLN A 80 0.24 22.63 -0.48
C GLN A 80 -1.27 22.31 -0.44
N ILE A 81 -1.88 22.06 -1.60
CA ILE A 81 -3.31 21.75 -1.71
C ILE A 81 -3.61 20.42 -1.00
N ALA A 82 -2.78 19.39 -1.20
CA ALA A 82 -2.98 18.09 -0.53
C ALA A 82 -2.91 18.20 1.00
N LYS A 83 -1.95 18.96 1.55
CA LYS A 83 -1.86 19.21 3.00
C LYS A 83 -3.07 19.98 3.52
N GLN A 84 -3.51 21.00 2.79
CA GLN A 84 -4.64 21.81 3.21
C GLN A 84 -5.95 21.02 3.20
N MET A 85 -6.25 20.27 2.13
CA MET A 85 -7.40 19.34 2.09
C MET A 85 -7.37 18.32 3.22
N ALA A 86 -6.20 17.73 3.50
CA ALA A 86 -6.04 16.77 4.59
C ALA A 86 -6.28 17.40 5.98
N GLY A 87 -5.81 18.63 6.19
CA GLY A 87 -6.04 19.40 7.41
C GLY A 87 -7.51 19.78 7.61
N GLU A 88 -8.20 20.14 6.53
CA GLU A 88 -9.64 20.47 6.52
C GLU A 88 -10.54 19.22 6.60
N ARG A 89 -9.97 18.02 6.41
CA ARG A 89 -10.69 16.75 6.22
C ARG A 89 -11.70 16.79 5.05
N ASP A 90 -11.44 17.63 4.05
CA ASP A 90 -12.27 17.80 2.86
C ASP A 90 -11.47 17.47 1.59
N VAL A 91 -11.31 16.17 1.34
CA VAL A 91 -10.52 15.65 0.21
C VAL A 91 -11.45 15.37 -0.98
N ARG A 92 -11.82 16.42 -1.69
CA ARG A 92 -12.70 16.37 -2.88
C ARG A 92 -12.18 17.27 -4.00
N SER A 93 -12.52 16.94 -5.24
CA SER A 93 -12.03 17.66 -6.43
C SER A 93 -12.56 19.10 -6.54
N ASP A 94 -13.79 19.36 -6.12
CA ASP A 94 -14.37 20.71 -6.06
C ASP A 94 -13.58 21.60 -5.08
N ARG A 95 -13.27 21.07 -3.89
CA ARG A 95 -12.44 21.79 -2.92
C ARG A 95 -11.01 22.00 -3.43
N ALA A 96 -10.43 21.00 -4.07
CA ALA A 96 -9.09 21.09 -4.66
C ALA A 96 -8.99 22.19 -5.72
N LEU A 97 -10.02 22.33 -6.57
CA LEU A 97 -10.08 23.38 -7.59
C LEU A 97 -10.17 24.77 -6.96
N ALA A 98 -11.05 24.95 -5.97
CA ALA A 98 -11.17 26.21 -5.24
C ALA A 98 -9.85 26.60 -4.55
N LEU A 99 -9.17 25.62 -3.92
CA LEU A 99 -7.86 25.84 -3.32
C LEU A 99 -6.81 26.23 -4.37
N LEU A 100 -6.82 25.63 -5.56
CA LEU A 100 -5.90 25.97 -6.64
C LEU A 100 -6.10 27.41 -7.14
N GLU A 101 -7.37 27.83 -7.30
CA GLU A 101 -7.72 29.21 -7.67
C GLU A 101 -7.27 30.19 -6.59
N GLU A 102 -7.58 29.93 -5.31
CA GLU A 102 -7.12 30.75 -4.18
C GLU A 102 -5.59 30.90 -4.12
N LEU A 103 -4.85 29.83 -4.46
CA LEU A 103 -3.38 29.81 -4.41
C LEU A 103 -2.76 30.63 -5.54
N ARG A 104 -3.39 30.61 -6.73
CA ARG A 104 -2.93 31.35 -7.92
C ARG A 104 -3.38 32.82 -7.90
N ASP A 105 -4.52 33.12 -7.28
CA ASP A 105 -5.01 34.49 -7.11
C ASP A 105 -4.29 35.27 -6.00
N ARG A 106 -3.58 34.58 -5.09
CA ARG A 106 -2.68 35.26 -4.15
C ARG A 106 -1.46 35.79 -4.90
N PRO A 107 -1.24 37.11 -4.97
CA PRO A 107 -0.02 37.65 -5.57
C PRO A 107 1.18 37.13 -4.76
N HIS A 108 2.19 36.59 -5.46
CA HIS A 108 3.45 36.14 -4.89
C HIS A 108 3.96 37.13 -3.83
N GLN A 109 3.82 36.80 -2.54
CA GLN A 109 4.63 37.41 -1.50
C GLN A 109 6.06 36.94 -1.73
N SER A 110 6.75 37.77 -2.52
CA SER A 110 8.17 37.71 -2.77
C SER A 110 8.89 37.61 -1.44
N LYS A 111 9.86 36.71 -1.40
CA LYS A 111 10.84 36.57 -0.33
C LYS A 111 11.49 37.93 -0.03
N GLU A 112 10.97 38.66 0.95
CA GLU A 112 11.78 39.60 1.73
C GLU A 112 12.25 38.84 2.97
N THR A 113 13.49 38.37 2.93
CA THR A 113 14.28 38.31 4.15
C THR A 113 15.69 38.74 3.77
N LYS A 114 15.99 39.97 4.16
CA LYS A 114 17.32 40.57 4.26
C LYS A 114 18.23 39.73 5.14
#